data_AF-A0A661CXD1-F1
#
_entry.id   AF-A0A661CXD1-F1
#
_cell.length_a   1.000
_cell.length_b   1.000
_cell.length_c   1.000
_cell.angle_alpha   90.00
_cell.angle_beta   90.00
_cell.angle_gamma   90.00
#
_symmetry.space_group_name_H-M   'P 1'
#
loop_
_entity.id
_entity.type
_entity.pdbx_description
1 polymer ?
#
loop_
_entity_poly.entity_id
_entity_poly.type
_entity_poly.pdbx_seq_one_letter_code
_entity_poly.pdbx_strand_id
1 'polypeptide(L)'
;MTPNCQSESHHGVLMNFSGYGVLITGKPGIGKSSLALELLHHDYQLIADDVVDFELDNHTNVIGRCPDLLSGLLHSRELGLISVPDLFGTDAWATQIQLDYVVHLQKNNMQSSSIMSEADLYTVCGKPFTVLNLDINNPASLHHRITTWLTKQSTNNDTETDFCKRQQHQMALQ
;
A
#
# COMPACT_ATOMS: atom_id res chain seq x y z
N MET A 1 10.40 32.32 -10.11
CA MET A 1 9.08 31.66 -10.14
C MET A 1 9.27 30.31 -9.47
N THR A 2 8.96 30.20 -8.18
CA THR A 2 8.92 28.89 -7.52
C THR A 2 7.77 28.11 -8.14
N PRO A 3 7.98 26.89 -8.67
CA PRO A 3 6.86 26.05 -9.07
C PRO A 3 6.02 25.85 -7.81
N ASN A 4 4.71 25.99 -7.96
CA ASN A 4 3.75 25.81 -6.89
C ASN A 4 3.85 24.34 -6.46
N CYS A 5 4.71 24.04 -5.47
CA CYS A 5 4.94 22.69 -4.98
C CYS A 5 3.66 22.28 -4.24
N GLN A 6 2.83 21.48 -4.89
CA GLN A 6 1.67 20.89 -4.24
C GLN A 6 2.18 19.80 -3.32
N SER A 7 2.36 20.15 -2.04
CA SER A 7 2.68 19.22 -0.96
C SER A 7 1.40 18.83 -0.20
N GLU A 8 1.15 17.54 -0.01
CA GLU A 8 0.01 17.00 0.74
C GLU A 8 0.50 16.02 1.80
N SER A 9 -0.02 16.11 3.03
CA SER A 9 0.29 15.16 4.10
C SER A 9 -0.88 14.19 4.31
N HIS A 10 -0.58 12.89 4.35
CA HIS A 10 -1.57 11.84 4.53
C HIS A 10 -1.23 10.96 5.73
N HIS A 11 -2.28 10.49 6.42
CA HIS A 11 -2.12 9.50 7.49
C HIS A 11 -2.04 8.09 6.91
N GLY A 12 -0.98 7.36 7.28
CA GLY A 12 -0.74 6.02 6.77
C GLY A 12 0.66 5.53 7.07
N VAL A 13 1.01 4.39 6.48
CA VAL A 13 2.37 3.85 6.51
C VAL A 13 2.83 3.67 5.08
N LEU A 14 3.93 4.32 4.69
CA LEU A 14 4.51 4.20 3.37
C LEU A 14 5.69 3.22 3.41
N MET A 15 5.63 2.22 2.54
CA MET A 15 6.58 1.11 2.49
C MET A 15 7.12 0.94 1.07
N ASN A 16 8.38 0.53 0.95
CA ASN A 16 8.90 -0.07 -0.27
C ASN A 16 8.62 -1.57 -0.27
N PHE A 17 7.72 -2.00 -1.16
CA PHE A 17 7.32 -3.38 -1.32
C PHE A 17 7.87 -3.93 -2.64
N SER A 18 9.05 -4.58 -2.60
CA SER A 18 9.72 -5.14 -3.79
C SER A 18 9.94 -4.12 -4.92
N GLY A 19 10.24 -2.86 -4.59
CA GLY A 19 10.43 -1.77 -5.54
C GLY A 19 9.18 -0.92 -5.81
N TYR A 20 8.02 -1.32 -5.29
CA TYR A 20 6.78 -0.53 -5.39
C TYR A 20 6.55 0.30 -4.12
N GLY A 21 6.26 1.59 -4.27
CA GLY A 21 5.79 2.40 -3.16
C GLY A 21 4.34 2.08 -2.83
N VAL A 22 4.10 1.52 -1.65
CA VAL A 22 2.78 1.12 -1.18
C VAL A 22 2.40 1.95 0.03
N LEU A 23 1.34 2.77 -0.11
CA LEU A 23 0.74 3.47 1.00
C LEU A 23 -0.33 2.60 1.66
N ILE A 24 -0.10 2.21 2.91
CA ILE A 24 -1.03 1.44 3.73
C ILE A 24 -1.91 2.43 4.51
N THR A 25 -3.21 2.41 4.25
CA THR A 25 -4.21 3.26 4.89
C THR A 25 -5.23 2.43 5.66
N GLY A 26 -6.04 3.10 6.48
CA GLY A 26 -7.07 2.45 7.29
C GLY A 26 -7.28 3.16 8.62
N LYS A 27 -8.39 2.81 9.30
CA LYS A 27 -8.80 3.44 10.56
C LYS A 27 -7.68 3.35 11.64
N PRO A 28 -7.59 4.31 12.57
CA PRO A 28 -6.67 4.20 13.71
C PRO A 28 -6.86 2.89 14.48
N GLY A 29 -5.77 2.22 14.84
CA GLY A 29 -5.82 0.93 15.55
C GLY A 29 -6.23 -0.28 14.70
N ILE A 30 -6.33 -0.16 13.37
CA ILE A 30 -6.56 -1.30 12.47
C ILE A 30 -5.36 -2.25 12.35
N GLY A 31 -4.16 -1.79 12.73
CA GLY A 31 -2.91 -2.57 12.64
C GLY A 31 -1.97 -2.16 11.50
N LYS A 32 -2.00 -0.89 11.03
CA LYS A 32 -1.09 -0.41 9.97
C LYS A 32 0.39 -0.57 10.35
N SER A 33 0.80 0.00 11.50
CA SER A 33 2.19 -0.08 11.98
C SER A 33 2.57 -1.51 12.41
N SER A 34 1.59 -2.33 12.85
CA SER A 34 1.81 -3.76 13.12
C SER A 34 2.12 -4.53 11.82
N LEU A 35 1.39 -4.23 10.73
CA LEU A 35 1.71 -4.78 9.42
C LEU A 35 3.07 -4.29 8.94
N ALA A 36 3.38 -3.01 9.10
CA ALA A 36 4.71 -2.48 8.73
C ALA A 36 5.84 -3.21 9.46
N LEU A 37 5.67 -3.51 10.76
CA LEU A 37 6.62 -4.31 11.54
C LEU A 37 6.76 -5.74 11.01
N GLU A 38 5.65 -6.41 10.66
CA GLU A 38 5.68 -7.73 10.03
C GLU A 38 6.43 -7.68 8.68
N LEU A 39 6.20 -6.64 7.89
CA LEU A 39 6.84 -6.47 6.58
C LEU A 39 8.35 -6.18 6.71
N LEU A 40 8.80 -5.48 7.74
CA LEU A 40 10.24 -5.33 8.04
C LEU A 40 10.93 -6.68 8.28
N HIS A 41 10.24 -7.65 8.90
CA HIS A 41 10.75 -9.02 9.05
C HIS A 41 10.79 -9.82 7.74
N HIS A 42 10.16 -9.32 6.68
CA HIS A 42 10.18 -9.88 5.33
C HIS A 42 11.08 -9.08 4.37
N ASP A 43 12.07 -8.35 4.91
CA ASP A 43 13.08 -7.59 4.17
C ASP A 43 12.51 -6.44 3.30
N TYR A 44 11.29 -5.98 3.59
CA TYR A 44 10.77 -4.75 3.00
C TYR A 44 11.33 -3.52 3.73
N GLN A 45 11.25 -2.36 3.08
CA GLN A 45 11.79 -1.13 3.64
C GLN A 45 10.67 -0.19 4.10
N LEU A 46 10.84 0.41 5.28
CA LEU A 46 9.98 1.49 5.73
C LEU A 46 10.40 2.80 5.08
N ILE A 47 9.43 3.62 4.67
CA ILE A 47 9.68 5.01 4.31
C ILE A 47 9.23 5.92 5.45
N ALA A 48 7.95 5.80 5.86
CA ALA A 48 7.33 6.64 6.88
C ALA A 48 6.23 5.88 7.63
N ASP A 49 6.11 6.11 8.95
CA ASP A 49 5.02 5.63 9.81
C ASP A 49 4.17 6.82 10.30
N ASP A 50 2.87 6.60 10.48
CA ASP A 50 1.83 7.55 10.87
C ASP A 50 1.52 8.71 9.89
N VAL A 51 2.52 9.51 9.51
CA VAL A 51 2.37 10.67 8.61
C VAL A 51 3.35 10.57 7.44
N VAL A 52 2.81 10.78 6.24
CA VAL A 52 3.57 10.73 4.99
C VAL A 52 3.36 12.04 4.24
N ASP A 53 4.45 12.71 3.89
CA ASP A 53 4.42 13.91 3.07
C ASP A 53 4.63 13.52 1.60
N PHE A 54 3.71 13.98 0.74
CA PHE A 54 3.75 13.74 -0.69
C PHE A 54 3.98 15.02 -1.46
N GLU A 55 4.82 14.95 -2.48
CA GLU A 55 5.11 16.05 -3.40
C GLU A 55 5.20 15.53 -4.84
N LEU A 56 4.95 16.40 -5.82
CA LEU A 56 5.20 16.10 -7.23
C LEU A 56 6.66 16.39 -7.58
N ASP A 57 7.32 15.42 -8.21
CA ASP A 57 8.62 15.66 -8.84
C ASP A 57 8.49 16.41 -10.18
N ASN A 58 9.62 16.72 -10.81
CA ASN A 58 9.66 17.41 -12.11
C ASN A 58 9.02 16.61 -13.26
N HIS A 59 8.89 15.29 -13.10
CA HIS A 59 8.25 14.37 -14.05
C HIS A 59 6.79 14.09 -13.67
N THR A 60 6.24 14.85 -12.72
CA THR A 60 4.90 14.70 -12.13
C THR A 60 4.69 13.43 -11.31
N ASN A 61 5.71 12.64 -11.01
CA ASN A 61 5.54 11.47 -10.13
C ASN A 61 5.25 11.93 -8.70
N VAL A 62 4.38 11.18 -8.01
CA VAL A 62 4.08 11.45 -6.59
C VAL A 62 5.16 10.78 -5.75
N ILE A 63 5.99 11.58 -5.08
CA ILE A 63 7.07 11.11 -4.21
C ILE A 63 6.62 11.26 -2.77
N GLY A 64 6.61 10.16 -2.03
CA GLY A 64 6.31 10.13 -0.61
C GLY A 64 7.58 10.11 0.24
N ARG A 65 7.56 10.84 1.35
CA ARG A 65 8.67 10.99 2.30
C ARG A 65 8.16 10.95 3.74
N CYS A 66 9.07 10.65 4.65
CA CYS A 66 8.84 10.84 6.07
C CYS A 66 9.22 12.27 6.49
N PRO A 67 8.43 12.92 7.36
CA PRO A 67 8.88 14.11 8.05
C PRO A 67 10.20 13.85 8.82
N ASP A 68 11.15 14.80 8.80
CA ASP A 68 12.49 14.64 9.39
C ASP A 68 12.47 14.13 10.85
N LEU A 69 11.48 14.58 11.63
CA LEU A 69 11.32 14.20 13.04
C LEU A 69 11.03 12.71 13.25
N LEU A 70 10.34 12.06 12.29
CA LEU A 70 9.89 10.67 12.38
C LEU A 70 10.76 9.71 11.55
N SER A 71 11.78 10.25 10.88
CA SER A 71 12.64 9.53 9.97
C SER A 71 13.29 8.30 10.62
N GLY A 72 13.12 7.13 10.00
CA GLY A 72 13.67 5.86 10.49
C GLY A 72 13.01 5.30 11.75
N LEU A 73 11.92 5.92 12.24
CA LEU A 73 11.20 5.49 13.44
C LEU A 73 9.89 4.79 13.08
N LEU A 74 9.57 3.74 13.83
CA LEU A 74 8.27 3.07 13.82
C LEU A 74 7.70 3.05 15.24
N HIS A 75 6.42 3.38 15.39
CA HIS A 75 5.76 3.37 16.70
C HIS A 75 4.81 2.18 16.84
N SER A 76 5.21 1.19 17.65
CA SER A 76 4.33 0.11 18.08
C SER A 76 3.71 0.46 19.44
N ARG A 77 2.41 0.17 19.62
CA ARG A 77 1.74 0.44 20.90
C ARG A 77 2.29 -0.43 22.03
N GLU A 78 2.67 -1.66 21.69
CA GLU A 78 3.15 -2.67 22.64
C GLU A 78 4.65 -2.53 22.92
N LEU A 79 5.43 -2.01 21.96
CA LEU A 79 6.89 -1.96 22.03
C LEU A 79 7.45 -0.53 22.16
N GLY A 80 6.64 0.51 21.93
CA GLY A 80 7.07 1.91 21.89
C GLY A 80 7.73 2.29 20.57
N LEU A 81 8.60 3.31 20.63
CA LEU A 81 9.40 3.77 19.48
C LEU A 81 10.51 2.77 19.17
N ILE A 82 10.58 2.39 17.91
CA ILE A 82 11.55 1.45 17.35
C ILE A 82 12.40 2.19 16.33
N SER A 83 13.73 2.11 16.48
CA SER A 83 14.67 2.53 15.45
C SER A 83 14.79 1.42 14.41
N VAL A 84 14.27 1.66 13.20
CA VAL A 84 14.30 0.68 12.11
C VAL A 84 15.72 0.41 11.63
N PRO A 85 16.58 1.43 11.39
CA PRO A 85 17.97 1.20 10.98
C PRO A 85 18.79 0.38 11.99
N ASP A 86 18.55 0.59 13.29
CA ASP A 86 19.32 -0.10 14.33
C ASP A 86 18.91 -1.57 14.51
N LEU A 87 17.63 -1.90 14.29
CA LEU A 87 17.12 -3.27 14.51
C LEU A 87 17.11 -4.14 13.24
N PHE A 88 16.81 -3.54 12.09
CA PHE A 88 16.62 -4.26 10.82
C PHE A 88 17.74 -3.98 9.81
N GLY A 89 18.68 -3.10 10.16
CA GLY A 89 19.79 -2.69 9.30
C GLY A 89 19.50 -1.38 8.56
N THR A 90 20.56 -0.70 8.13
CA THR A 90 20.47 0.62 7.48
C THR A 90 19.64 0.60 6.21
N ASP A 91 19.59 -0.54 5.52
CA ASP A 91 18.85 -0.73 4.28
C ASP A 91 17.38 -1.06 4.52
N ALA A 92 16.93 -1.29 5.76
CA ALA A 92 15.51 -1.53 6.07
C ALA A 92 14.68 -0.23 6.09
N TRP A 93 15.30 0.91 5.85
CA TRP A 93 14.66 2.21 5.76
C TRP A 93 15.20 3.01 4.57
N ALA A 94 14.33 3.82 3.95
CA ALA A 94 14.72 4.75 2.91
C ALA A 94 14.00 6.10 3.07
N THR A 95 14.64 7.17 2.59
CA THR A 95 14.14 8.55 2.78
C THR A 95 12.90 8.87 1.96
N GLN A 96 12.75 8.25 0.79
CA GLN A 96 11.67 8.54 -0.14
C GLN A 96 11.38 7.36 -1.08
N ILE A 97 10.17 7.32 -1.62
CA ILE A 97 9.81 6.43 -2.73
C ILE A 97 8.72 7.07 -3.59
N GLN A 98 8.64 6.69 -4.86
CA GLN A 98 7.48 7.00 -5.69
C GLN A 98 6.28 6.17 -5.19
N LEU A 99 5.11 6.80 -5.03
CA LEU A 99 3.87 6.08 -4.75
C LEU A 99 3.38 5.37 -6.01
N ASP A 100 3.07 4.07 -5.91
CA ASP A 100 2.52 3.27 -7.01
C ASP A 100 1.12 2.74 -6.69
N TYR A 101 0.91 2.30 -5.44
CA TYR A 101 -0.34 1.66 -5.03
C TYR A 101 -0.77 2.07 -3.63
N VAL A 102 -2.08 1.93 -3.36
CA VAL A 102 -2.65 2.13 -2.03
C VAL A 102 -3.29 0.83 -1.56
N VAL A 103 -2.98 0.42 -0.33
CA VAL A 103 -3.64 -0.70 0.34
C VAL A 103 -4.51 -0.14 1.45
N HIS A 104 -5.82 -0.39 1.40
CA HIS A 104 -6.75 0.05 2.43
C HIS A 104 -7.13 -1.12 3.33
N LEU A 105 -6.75 -1.03 4.62
CA LEU A 105 -7.12 -2.01 5.63
C LEU A 105 -8.48 -1.67 6.23
N GLN A 106 -9.39 -2.64 6.21
CA GLN A 106 -10.72 -2.53 6.80
C GLN A 106 -11.09 -3.77 7.62
N LYS A 107 -12.04 -3.62 8.52
CA LYS A 107 -12.79 -4.75 9.10
C LYS A 107 -14.06 -4.86 8.28
N ASN A 108 -14.44 -6.07 7.85
CA ASN A 108 -15.71 -6.36 7.17
C ASN A 108 -16.83 -5.40 7.59
N ASN A 109 -17.12 -4.41 6.75
CA ASN A 109 -18.46 -3.86 6.70
C ASN A 109 -19.19 -4.78 5.74
N MET A 110 -20.16 -5.54 6.24
CA MET A 110 -21.11 -6.26 5.39
C MET A 110 -21.82 -5.26 4.46
N GLN A 111 -21.25 -4.92 3.32
CA GLN A 111 -21.95 -4.27 2.22
C GLN A 111 -21.45 -4.81 0.88
N SER A 112 -22.34 -5.60 0.28
CA SER A 112 -22.47 -5.97 -1.13
C SER A 112 -21.27 -6.60 -1.82
N SER A 113 -21.36 -7.93 -1.92
CA SER A 113 -21.14 -8.65 -3.17
C SER A 113 -21.71 -7.88 -4.38
N SER A 114 -20.89 -7.03 -4.98
CA SER A 114 -21.06 -6.56 -6.35
C SER A 114 -19.92 -7.15 -7.13
N ILE A 115 -20.23 -8.23 -7.85
CA ILE A 115 -19.40 -8.74 -8.94
C ILE A 115 -19.16 -7.52 -9.85
N MET A 116 -17.90 -7.07 -9.96
CA MET A 116 -17.45 -5.85 -10.63
C MET A 116 -17.78 -4.52 -9.89
N SER A 117 -17.01 -4.16 -8.86
CA SER A 117 -16.90 -2.74 -8.48
C SER A 117 -15.81 -2.10 -9.34
N GLU A 118 -16.05 -0.86 -9.79
CA GLU A 118 -14.96 0.00 -10.28
C GLU A 118 -13.79 -0.06 -9.29
N ALA A 119 -12.56 -0.08 -9.80
CA ALA A 119 -11.39 -0.07 -8.95
C ALA A 119 -11.46 1.18 -8.07
N ASP A 120 -11.49 0.99 -6.74
CA ASP A 120 -11.46 2.11 -5.82
C ASP A 120 -10.18 2.92 -6.09
N LEU A 121 -10.33 4.24 -6.19
CA LEU A 121 -9.24 5.16 -6.47
C LEU A 121 -8.95 6.01 -5.23
N TYR A 122 -7.67 6.24 -4.97
CA TYR A 122 -7.18 7.13 -3.93
C TYR A 122 -6.38 8.26 -4.58
N THR A 123 -6.74 9.51 -4.30
CA THR A 123 -6.08 10.66 -4.92
C THR A 123 -5.00 11.22 -3.99
N VAL A 124 -3.79 11.41 -4.53
CA VAL A 124 -2.66 12.08 -3.86
C VAL A 124 -2.05 13.07 -4.83
N CYS A 125 -1.86 14.32 -4.40
CA CYS A 125 -1.37 15.42 -5.24
C CYS A 125 -2.15 15.54 -6.57
N GLY A 126 -3.47 15.33 -6.52
CA GLY A 126 -4.34 15.35 -7.69
C GLY A 126 -4.23 14.15 -8.65
N LYS A 127 -3.40 13.14 -8.35
CA LYS A 127 -3.24 11.92 -9.15
C LYS A 127 -3.99 10.72 -8.55
N PRO A 128 -4.75 9.96 -9.35
CA PRO A 128 -5.46 8.77 -8.86
C PRO A 128 -4.54 7.54 -8.80
N PHE A 129 -4.66 6.77 -7.72
CA PHE A 129 -3.97 5.51 -7.49
C PHE A 129 -4.96 4.39 -7.24
N THR A 130 -4.67 3.19 -7.75
CA THR A 130 -5.49 2.00 -7.50
C THR A 130 -5.43 1.59 -6.03
N VAL A 131 -6.59 1.31 -5.45
CA VAL A 131 -6.73 0.85 -4.06
C VAL A 131 -7.01 -0.65 -4.02
N LEU A 132 -6.16 -1.37 -3.29
CA LEU A 132 -6.42 -2.73 -2.86
C LEU A 132 -7.07 -2.72 -1.48
N ASN A 133 -8.36 -3.03 -1.43
CA ASN A 133 -9.10 -3.16 -0.17
C ASN A 133 -8.92 -4.53 0.45
N LEU A 134 -8.44 -4.58 1.69
CA LEU A 134 -8.09 -5.80 2.40
C LEU A 134 -8.83 -5.90 3.74
N ASP A 135 -9.59 -6.98 3.94
CA ASP A 135 -10.15 -7.33 5.24
C ASP A 135 -9.07 -7.92 6.15
N ILE A 136 -8.92 -7.37 7.34
CA ILE A 136 -7.93 -7.84 8.32
C ILE A 136 -8.35 -9.14 9.02
N ASN A 137 -9.63 -9.54 8.93
CA ASN A 137 -10.11 -10.79 9.54
C ASN A 137 -10.01 -12.00 8.60
N ASN A 138 -9.57 -11.79 7.36
CA ASN A 138 -9.41 -12.88 6.40
C ASN A 138 -8.24 -13.78 6.84
N PRO A 139 -8.41 -15.12 6.79
CA PRO A 139 -7.42 -16.08 7.30
C PRO A 139 -6.09 -16.06 6.55
N ALA A 140 -6.06 -15.64 5.29
CA ALA A 140 -4.82 -15.44 4.55
C ALA A 140 -4.17 -14.13 5.01
N SER A 141 -2.90 -14.20 5.42
CA SER A 141 -2.14 -13.05 5.93
C SER A 141 -2.15 -11.87 4.96
N LEU A 142 -2.16 -10.65 5.49
CA LEU A 142 -2.11 -9.42 4.69
C LEU A 142 -0.88 -9.40 3.76
N HIS A 143 0.30 -9.75 4.27
CA HIS A 143 1.55 -9.85 3.49
C HIS A 143 1.37 -10.69 2.23
N HIS A 144 1.02 -11.98 2.36
CA HIS A 144 0.85 -12.86 1.20
C HIS A 144 -0.19 -12.37 0.20
N ARG A 145 -1.27 -11.72 0.66
CA ARG A 145 -2.30 -11.19 -0.24
C ARG A 145 -1.81 -9.96 -1.02
N ILE A 146 -1.07 -9.07 -0.37
CA ILE A 146 -0.43 -7.91 -1.05
C ILE A 146 0.58 -8.43 -2.07
N THR A 147 1.48 -9.34 -1.68
CA THR A 147 2.48 -9.94 -2.58
C THR A 147 1.84 -10.61 -3.78
N THR A 148 0.79 -11.42 -3.56
CA THR A 148 0.06 -12.10 -4.64
C THR A 148 -0.59 -11.10 -5.59
N TRP A 149 -1.21 -10.05 -5.06
CA TRP A 149 -1.83 -9.02 -5.88
C TRP A 149 -0.78 -8.25 -6.70
N LEU A 150 0.33 -7.81 -6.11
CA LEU A 150 1.41 -7.13 -6.84
C LEU A 150 2.00 -8.02 -7.93
N THR A 151 2.16 -9.32 -7.66
CA THR A 151 2.61 -10.30 -8.66
C THR A 151 1.60 -10.43 -9.80
N LYS A 152 0.30 -10.37 -9.51
CA LYS A 152 -0.75 -10.35 -10.53
C LYS A 152 -0.74 -9.07 -11.37
N GLN A 153 -0.33 -7.93 -10.82
CA GLN A 153 -0.21 -6.69 -11.60
C GLN A 153 1.01 -6.68 -12.53
N SER A 154 2.11 -7.32 -12.11
CA SER A 154 3.33 -7.42 -12.93
C SER A 154 3.24 -8.53 -13.98
N THR A 155 2.50 -9.60 -13.69
CA THR A 155 2.21 -10.66 -14.66
C THR A 155 0.95 -10.30 -15.44
N ASN A 156 1.05 -10.09 -16.75
CA ASN A 156 -0.08 -9.77 -17.63
C ASN A 156 -1.02 -10.99 -17.85
N ASN A 157 -1.22 -11.81 -16.81
CA ASN A 157 -2.01 -13.03 -16.81
C ASN A 157 -3.48 -12.67 -16.64
N ASP A 158 -4.17 -12.60 -17.78
CA ASP A 158 -5.58 -12.27 -17.92
C ASP A 158 -6.49 -13.45 -17.48
N THR A 159 -6.23 -13.98 -16.28
CA THR A 159 -6.84 -15.20 -15.73
C THR A 159 -8.35 -15.05 -15.60
N GLU A 160 -8.82 -13.84 -15.29
CA GLU A 160 -10.24 -13.50 -15.21
C GLU A 160 -10.88 -13.53 -16.59
N THR A 161 -10.24 -12.96 -17.61
CA THR A 161 -10.72 -13.04 -18.99
C THR A 161 -10.75 -14.48 -19.49
N ASP A 162 -9.73 -15.27 -19.18
CA ASP A 162 -9.69 -16.70 -19.55
C ASP A 162 -10.74 -17.53 -18.80
N PHE A 163 -11.08 -17.15 -17.57
CA PHE A 163 -12.19 -17.75 -16.83
C PHE A 163 -13.54 -17.39 -17.46
N CYS A 164 -13.79 -16.11 -17.73
CA CYS A 164 -15.02 -15.63 -18.36
C CYS A 164 -15.26 -16.28 -19.73
N LYS A 165 -14.21 -16.40 -20.57
CA LYS A 165 -14.29 -17.10 -21.86
C LYS A 165 -14.69 -18.58 -21.68
N ARG A 166 -14.11 -19.28 -20.70
CA ARG A 166 -14.44 -20.68 -20.40
C ARG A 166 -15.88 -20.84 -19.90
N GLN A 167 -16.35 -19.92 -19.06
CA GLN A 167 -17.71 -19.92 -18.54
C GLN A 167 -18.74 -19.70 -19.67
N GLN A 168 -18.50 -18.71 -20.54
CA GLN A 168 -19.36 -18.43 -21.70
C GLN A 168 -19.41 -19.62 -22.67
N HIS A 169 -18.27 -20.28 -22.91
CA HIS A 169 -18.22 -21.45 -23.78
C HIS A 169 -19.03 -22.64 -23.23
N GLN A 170 -18.98 -22.90 -21.92
CA GLN A 170 -19.78 -23.95 -21.29
C GLN A 170 -21.29 -23.65 -21.31
N MET A 171 -21.68 -22.38 -21.14
CA MET A 171 -23.09 -21.97 -21.24
C MET A 171 -23.65 -22.08 -22.67
N ALA A 172 -22.81 -21.90 -23.69
CA ALA A 172 -23.21 -22.05 -25.09
C ALA A 172 -23.37 -23.50 -25.56
N LEU A 173 -22.94 -24.48 -24.75
CA LEU A 173 -23.04 -25.92 -25.03
C LEU A 173 -24.24 -26.60 -24.35
N GLN A 174 -25.08 -25.84 -23.64
CA GLN A 174 -26.34 -26.28 -23.02
C GLN A 174 -27.54 -25.75 -23.81
#